data_AF-A0A4U9RCQ3-F1
#
_entry.id   AF-A0A4U9RCQ3-F1
#
_cell.length_a   1.000
_cell.length_b   1.000
_cell.length_c   1.000
_cell.angle_alpha   90.00
_cell.angle_beta   90.00
_cell.angle_gamma   90.00
#
_symmetry.space_group_name_H-M   'P 1'
#
loop_
_entity.id
_entity.type
_entity.pdbx_description
1 polymer ?
#
loop_
_entity_poly.entity_id
_entity_poly.type
_entity_poly.pdbx_seq_one_letter_code
_entity_poly.pdbx_strand_id
1 'polypeptide(L)'
;MHSDIKFTHTKKGYISVYTLVISSIIFLISIYMLSFRYEEYLYSLNSFKALKKESSILDKKEDLKTKLDKILKEEIKHISEEELKNFLKENNGKSLLENKDENILISGENIIFRYKIRNNVFREDKSCIKIYNNKFILIRQNNTYYNG
;
A
#
# COMPACT_ATOMS: atom_id res chain seq x y z
N MET A 1 -25.35 -84.73 -18.00
CA MET A 1 -26.34 -83.63 -17.97
C MET A 1 -25.61 -82.36 -17.63
N HIS A 2 -25.60 -81.40 -18.57
CA HIS A 2 -24.85 -80.16 -18.45
C HIS A 2 -25.48 -79.20 -17.43
N SER A 3 -24.58 -78.50 -16.76
CA SER A 3 -24.74 -77.36 -15.86
C SER A 3 -25.57 -76.23 -16.44
N ASP A 4 -26.34 -75.56 -15.59
CA ASP A 4 -26.64 -74.14 -15.77
C ASP A 4 -26.67 -73.43 -14.40
N ILE A 5 -25.50 -72.98 -13.97
CA ILE A 5 -25.39 -71.99 -12.90
C ILE A 5 -25.48 -70.62 -13.58
N LYS A 6 -26.67 -69.99 -13.54
CA LYS A 6 -26.85 -68.60 -13.96
C LYS A 6 -26.17 -67.65 -12.96
N PHE A 7 -24.87 -67.42 -13.13
CA PHE A 7 -24.11 -66.44 -12.35
C PHE A 7 -24.46 -65.00 -12.77
N THR A 8 -25.21 -64.32 -11.90
CA THR A 8 -24.89 -62.98 -11.36
C THR A 8 -24.18 -61.96 -12.27
N HIS A 9 -24.85 -61.42 -13.29
CA HIS A 9 -24.32 -60.27 -14.05
C HIS A 9 -24.78 -58.89 -13.55
N THR A 10 -25.80 -58.82 -12.68
CA THR A 10 -26.38 -57.53 -12.24
C THR A 10 -25.57 -56.84 -11.13
N LYS A 11 -24.95 -57.58 -10.20
CA LYS A 11 -24.29 -56.99 -9.00
C LYS A 11 -22.96 -56.26 -9.28
N LYS A 12 -22.19 -56.67 -10.29
CA LYS A 12 -20.86 -56.07 -10.62
C LYS A 12 -21.00 -54.69 -11.28
N GLY A 13 -22.05 -54.46 -12.06
CA GLY A 13 -22.32 -53.18 -12.72
C GLY A 13 -22.67 -52.06 -11.73
N TYR A 14 -23.47 -52.36 -10.70
CA TYR A 14 -23.79 -51.39 -9.65
C TYR A 14 -22.52 -50.91 -8.94
N ILE A 15 -21.61 -51.82 -8.58
CA ILE A 15 -20.35 -51.47 -7.92
C ILE A 15 -19.54 -50.48 -8.78
N SER A 16 -19.44 -50.74 -10.10
CA SER A 16 -18.77 -49.85 -11.06
C SER A 16 -19.40 -48.45 -11.14
N VAL A 17 -20.73 -48.37 -11.16
CA VAL A 17 -21.45 -47.09 -11.22
C VAL A 17 -21.30 -46.32 -9.91
N TYR A 18 -21.43 -46.98 -8.76
CA TYR A 18 -21.22 -46.37 -7.46
C TYR A 18 -19.78 -45.84 -7.31
N THR A 19 -18.77 -46.59 -7.76
CA THR A 19 -17.38 -46.10 -7.73
C THR A 19 -17.16 -44.88 -8.62
N LEU A 20 -17.81 -44.82 -9.80
CA LEU A 20 -17.74 -43.66 -10.68
C LEU A 20 -18.39 -42.43 -10.04
N VAL A 21 -19.59 -42.57 -9.47
CA VAL A 21 -20.29 -41.47 -8.79
C VAL A 21 -19.47 -40.94 -7.60
N ILE A 22 -18.91 -41.82 -6.78
CA ILE A 22 -18.05 -41.44 -5.65
C ILE A 22 -16.78 -40.72 -6.16
N SER A 23 -16.15 -41.22 -7.22
CA SER A 23 -14.96 -40.58 -7.80
C SER A 23 -15.24 -39.17 -8.33
N SER A 24 -16.40 -38.97 -8.97
CA SER A 24 -16.82 -37.65 -9.46
C SER A 24 -17.08 -36.68 -8.31
N ILE A 25 -17.70 -37.14 -7.21
CA ILE A 25 -17.92 -36.31 -6.02
C ILE A 25 -16.59 -35.90 -5.39
N ILE A 26 -15.65 -36.84 -5.21
CA ILE A 26 -14.32 -36.54 -4.66
C ILE A 26 -13.56 -35.56 -5.56
N PHE A 27 -13.67 -35.72 -6.88
CA PHE A 27 -13.06 -34.81 -7.85
C PHE A 27 -13.63 -33.39 -7.75
N LEU A 28 -14.96 -33.24 -7.66
CA LEU A 28 -15.61 -31.95 -7.47
C LEU A 28 -15.21 -31.28 -6.15
N ILE A 29 -15.15 -32.04 -5.04
CA ILE A 29 -14.67 -31.53 -3.75
C ILE A 29 -13.22 -31.06 -3.85
N SER A 30 -12.38 -31.81 -4.56
CA SER A 30 -10.96 -31.47 -4.75
C SER A 30 -10.81 -30.17 -5.55
N ILE A 31 -11.59 -30.00 -6.64
CA ILE A 31 -11.61 -28.75 -7.41
C ILE A 31 -12.10 -27.60 -6.53
N TYR A 32 -13.19 -27.79 -5.78
CA TYR A 32 -13.73 -26.76 -4.90
C TYR A 32 -12.70 -26.31 -3.86
N MET A 33 -12.03 -27.26 -3.19
CA MET A 33 -10.97 -26.96 -2.22
C MET A 33 -9.78 -26.24 -2.87
N LEU A 34 -9.41 -26.61 -4.10
CA LEU A 34 -8.34 -25.95 -4.83
C LEU A 34 -8.70 -24.50 -5.21
N SER A 35 -9.93 -24.28 -5.71
CA SER A 35 -10.43 -22.93 -6.02
C SER A 35 -10.50 -22.05 -4.78
N PHE A 36 -10.98 -22.58 -3.66
CA PHE A 36 -11.03 -21.85 -2.40
C PHE A 36 -9.63 -21.42 -1.92
N ARG A 37 -8.66 -22.34 -1.93
CA ARG A 37 -7.26 -22.02 -1.58
C ARG A 37 -6.64 -21.01 -2.55
N TYR A 38 -7.03 -21.05 -3.81
CA TYR A 38 -6.56 -20.10 -4.81
C TYR A 38 -7.10 -18.67 -4.53
N GLU A 39 -8.36 -18.54 -4.12
CA GLU A 39 -8.92 -17.25 -3.69
C GLU A 39 -8.23 -16.71 -2.45
N GLU A 40 -8.00 -17.54 -1.43
CA GLU A 40 -7.24 -17.15 -0.24
C GLU A 40 -5.82 -16.67 -0.59
N TYR A 41 -5.14 -17.38 -1.50
CA TYR A 41 -3.83 -16.99 -1.99
C TYR A 41 -3.86 -15.64 -2.72
N LEU A 42 -4.83 -15.42 -3.60
CA LEU A 42 -5.00 -14.14 -4.29
C LEU A 42 -5.26 -12.99 -3.32
N TYR A 43 -6.10 -13.22 -2.31
CA TYR A 43 -6.39 -12.23 -1.27
C TYR A 43 -5.11 -11.85 -0.49
N SER A 44 -4.36 -12.85 -0.03
CA SER A 44 -3.08 -12.66 0.67
C SER A 44 -2.05 -11.91 -0.19
N LEU A 45 -1.96 -12.26 -1.46
CA LEU A 45 -1.02 -11.62 -2.38
C LEU A 45 -1.38 -10.16 -2.66
N ASN A 46 -2.68 -9.85 -2.72
CA ASN A 46 -3.16 -8.49 -2.87
C ASN A 46 -2.97 -7.66 -1.60
N SER A 47 -3.19 -8.22 -0.41
CA SER A 47 -2.93 -7.52 0.86
C SER A 47 -1.42 -7.25 1.03
N PHE A 48 -0.56 -8.21 0.70
CA PHE A 48 0.89 -8.01 0.69
C PHE A 48 1.32 -6.91 -0.29
N LYS A 49 0.76 -6.88 -1.50
CA LYS A 49 1.00 -5.81 -2.47
C LYS A 49 0.54 -4.44 -1.94
N ALA A 50 -0.57 -4.38 -1.21
CA ALA A 50 -1.06 -3.15 -0.60
C ALA A 50 -0.11 -2.65 0.49
N LEU A 51 0.29 -3.52 1.41
CA LEU A 51 1.24 -3.21 2.49
C LEU A 51 2.59 -2.74 1.95
N LYS A 52 3.13 -3.42 0.92
CA LYS A 52 4.39 -3.01 0.27
C LYS A 52 4.29 -1.63 -0.37
N LYS A 53 3.14 -1.28 -0.95
CA LYS A 53 2.90 0.06 -1.50
C LYS A 53 2.81 1.10 -0.38
N GLU A 54 2.14 0.80 0.72
CA GLU A 54 2.07 1.70 1.88
C GLU A 54 3.45 1.94 2.50
N SER A 55 4.28 0.91 2.65
CA SER A 55 5.67 1.06 3.14
C SER A 55 6.47 2.00 2.23
N SER A 56 6.40 1.81 0.91
CA SER A 56 7.14 2.66 -0.02
C SER A 56 6.72 4.14 0.03
N ILE A 57 5.47 4.43 0.39
CA ILE A 57 4.97 5.79 0.57
C ILE A 57 5.48 6.37 1.89
N LEU A 58 5.50 5.57 2.96
CA LEU A 58 6.05 5.95 4.27
C LEU A 58 7.55 6.28 4.16
N ASP A 59 8.31 5.44 3.47
CA ASP A 59 9.76 5.62 3.29
C ASP A 59 10.07 6.95 2.58
N LYS A 60 9.34 7.27 1.48
CA LYS A 60 9.48 8.55 0.77
C LYS A 60 9.14 9.76 1.63
N LYS A 61 8.09 9.64 2.45
CA LYS A 61 7.68 10.72 3.35
C LYS A 61 8.74 10.96 4.43
N GLU A 62 9.32 9.91 4.97
CA GLU A 62 10.36 10.00 5.99
C GLU A 62 11.66 10.59 5.43
N ASP A 63 12.02 10.25 4.19
CA ASP A 63 13.15 10.87 3.49
C ASP A 63 12.94 12.38 3.27
N LEU A 64 11.76 12.79 2.76
CA LEU A 64 11.42 14.21 2.60
C LEU A 64 11.42 14.98 3.92
N LYS A 65 10.91 14.38 5.00
CA LYS A 65 10.96 14.97 6.33
C LYS A 65 12.41 15.14 6.81
N THR A 66 13.24 14.13 6.61
CA THR A 66 14.67 14.18 6.97
C THR A 66 15.41 15.26 6.20
N LYS A 67 15.10 15.43 4.89
CA LYS A 67 15.66 16.52 4.06
C LYS A 67 15.24 17.89 4.58
N LEU A 68 13.96 18.06 4.92
CA LEU A 68 13.48 19.31 5.50
C LEU A 68 14.16 19.62 6.84
N ASP A 69 14.28 18.63 7.73
CA ASP A 69 14.93 18.81 9.04
C ASP A 69 16.39 19.24 8.89
N LYS A 70 17.09 18.79 7.83
CA LYS A 70 18.44 19.28 7.51
C LYS A 70 18.43 20.74 7.06
N ILE A 71 17.57 21.10 6.12
CA ILE A 71 17.45 22.49 5.61
C ILE A 71 17.14 23.45 6.77
N LEU A 72 16.18 23.09 7.63
CA LEU A 72 15.81 23.92 8.77
C LEU A 72 16.96 24.10 9.76
N LYS A 73 17.79 23.08 9.98
CA LYS A 73 18.96 23.18 10.88
C LYS A 73 20.09 24.01 10.28
N GLU A 74 20.24 24.02 8.97
CA GLU A 74 21.27 24.80 8.27
C GLU A 74 20.89 26.29 8.22
N GLU A 75 19.62 26.60 7.98
CA GLU A 75 19.14 27.98 7.84
C GLU A 75 18.75 28.64 9.17
N ILE A 76 18.19 27.89 10.12
CA ILE A 76 17.75 28.41 11.42
C ILE A 76 18.85 28.14 12.46
N LYS A 77 19.67 29.16 12.72
CA LYS A 77 20.78 29.08 13.68
C LYS A 77 20.29 28.93 15.12
N HIS A 78 19.17 29.54 15.48
CA HIS A 78 18.56 29.41 16.79
C HIS A 78 17.09 29.03 16.69
N ILE A 79 16.70 27.96 17.38
CA ILE A 79 15.31 27.46 17.35
C ILE A 79 14.40 28.43 18.11
N SER A 80 13.91 29.46 17.41
CA SER A 80 12.95 30.45 17.91
C SER A 80 11.74 30.53 16.98
N GLU A 81 10.57 30.86 17.54
CA GLU A 81 9.35 31.04 16.73
C GLU A 81 9.45 32.21 15.74
N GLU A 82 10.24 33.23 16.09
CA GLU A 82 10.45 34.42 15.26
C GLU A 82 11.29 34.10 14.02
N GLU A 83 12.41 33.36 14.18
CA GLU A 83 13.24 32.92 13.05
C GLU A 83 12.46 32.00 12.11
N LEU A 84 11.64 31.08 12.67
CA LEU A 84 10.79 30.21 11.87
C LEU A 84 9.74 31.00 11.06
N LYS A 85 9.08 31.99 11.68
CA LYS A 85 8.12 32.86 10.97
C LYS A 85 8.79 33.67 9.88
N ASN A 86 10.02 34.15 10.11
CA ASN A 86 10.79 34.87 9.10
C ASN A 86 11.18 33.95 7.93
N PHE A 87 11.71 32.76 8.21
CA PHE A 87 12.03 31.75 7.20
C PHE A 87 10.82 31.39 6.32
N LEU A 88 9.64 31.15 6.94
CA LEU A 88 8.42 30.83 6.20
C LEU A 88 7.95 31.99 5.31
N LYS A 89 8.11 33.24 5.77
CA LYS A 89 7.78 34.44 4.96
C LYS A 89 8.75 34.63 3.80
N GLU A 90 10.05 34.50 4.02
CA GLU A 90 11.11 34.69 3.01
C GLU A 90 11.08 33.63 1.91
N ASN A 91 10.64 32.42 2.26
CA ASN A 91 10.53 31.28 1.35
C ASN A 91 9.11 31.01 0.87
N ASN A 92 8.15 31.88 1.18
CA ASN A 92 6.77 31.72 0.73
C ASN A 92 6.69 31.70 -0.81
N GLY A 93 6.09 30.65 -1.38
CA GLY A 93 5.98 30.43 -2.81
C GLY A 93 7.23 29.83 -3.47
N LYS A 94 8.33 29.63 -2.71
CA LYS A 94 9.54 28.97 -3.20
C LYS A 94 9.50 27.47 -2.94
N SER A 95 10.16 26.74 -3.83
CA SER A 95 10.53 25.35 -3.60
C SER A 95 11.86 25.32 -2.84
N LEU A 96 11.85 24.68 -1.66
CA LEU A 96 13.07 24.40 -0.89
C LEU A 96 13.86 23.23 -1.49
N LEU A 97 13.17 22.36 -2.22
CA LEU A 97 13.75 21.21 -2.87
C LEU A 97 12.91 20.88 -4.09
N GLU A 98 13.50 20.99 -5.27
CA GLU A 98 12.82 20.67 -6.52
C GLU A 98 13.53 19.51 -7.21
N ASN A 99 12.87 18.37 -7.27
CA ASN A 99 13.33 17.18 -7.95
C ASN A 99 12.20 16.61 -8.81
N LYS A 100 12.55 15.84 -9.84
CA LYS A 100 11.57 15.38 -10.86
C LYS A 100 10.38 14.61 -10.27
N ASP A 101 10.60 13.88 -9.18
CA ASP A 101 9.61 13.03 -8.54
C ASP A 101 9.24 13.49 -7.10
N GLU A 102 9.92 14.51 -6.57
CA GLU A 102 9.82 14.97 -5.18
C GLU A 102 10.02 16.48 -5.07
N ASN A 103 9.16 17.17 -4.33
CA ASN A 103 9.26 18.60 -4.11
C ASN A 103 8.82 18.99 -2.68
N ILE A 104 9.50 19.97 -2.08
CA ILE A 104 9.11 20.61 -0.82
C ILE A 104 8.81 22.08 -1.11
N LEU A 105 7.56 22.51 -0.94
CA LEU A 105 7.13 23.88 -1.17
C LEU A 105 6.70 24.53 0.14
N ILE A 106 6.93 25.84 0.27
CA ILE A 106 6.35 26.64 1.34
C ILE A 106 5.20 27.47 0.78
N SER A 107 4.05 27.44 1.44
CA SER A 107 2.88 28.23 1.11
C SER A 107 2.28 28.82 2.39
N GLY A 108 2.58 30.08 2.67
CA GLY A 108 2.24 30.75 3.92
C GLY A 108 2.91 30.07 5.11
N GLU A 109 2.13 29.68 6.11
CA GLU A 109 2.63 28.94 7.29
C GLU A 109 2.68 27.41 7.09
N ASN A 110 2.42 26.94 5.87
CA ASN A 110 2.36 25.52 5.55
C ASN A 110 3.53 25.07 4.69
N ILE A 111 4.00 23.87 4.99
CA ILE A 111 4.93 23.10 4.19
C ILE A 111 4.15 22.03 3.44
N ILE A 112 4.38 21.99 2.13
CA ILE A 112 3.73 21.07 1.21
C ILE A 112 4.78 20.08 0.74
N PHE A 113 4.62 18.82 1.13
CA PHE A 113 5.41 17.72 0.59
C PHE A 113 4.70 17.17 -0.63
N ARG A 114 5.36 17.18 -1.77
CA ARG A 114 4.84 16.67 -3.03
C ARG A 114 5.72 15.53 -3.50
N TYR A 115 5.15 14.35 -3.70
CA TYR A 115 5.92 13.20 -4.17
C TYR A 115 5.11 12.30 -5.09
N LYS A 116 5.82 11.68 -6.03
CA LYS A 116 5.21 10.79 -7.03
C LYS A 116 4.91 9.42 -6.43
N ILE A 117 3.67 8.98 -6.60
CA ILE A 117 3.21 7.65 -6.17
C ILE A 117 3.18 6.68 -7.35
N ARG A 118 2.72 7.14 -8.51
CA ARG A 118 2.66 6.37 -9.77
C ARG A 118 2.98 7.26 -10.95
N ASN A 119 3.12 6.69 -12.14
CA ASN A 119 3.22 7.46 -13.39
C ASN A 119 2.11 8.50 -13.44
N ASN A 120 2.51 9.77 -13.55
CA ASN A 120 1.66 10.96 -13.62
C ASN A 120 0.72 11.16 -12.42
N VAL A 121 0.88 10.44 -11.30
CA VAL A 121 0.07 10.64 -10.08
C VAL A 121 0.97 11.06 -8.94
N PHE A 122 0.71 12.27 -8.44
CA PHE A 122 1.41 12.87 -7.32
C PHE A 122 0.49 12.98 -6.11
N ARG A 123 1.11 12.96 -4.94
CA ARG A 123 0.44 13.26 -3.68
C ARG A 123 1.07 14.48 -3.06
N GLU A 124 0.22 15.35 -2.57
CA GLU A 124 0.55 16.51 -1.76
C GLU A 124 0.09 16.27 -0.32
N ASP A 125 1.02 16.31 0.62
CA ASP A 125 0.74 16.33 2.05
C ASP A 125 1.03 17.75 2.59
N LYS A 126 -0.01 18.46 3.02
CA LYS A 126 0.08 19.79 3.65
C LYS A 126 0.25 19.64 5.15
N SER A 127 1.30 20.26 5.68
CA SER A 127 1.61 20.26 7.12
C SER A 127 1.98 21.67 7.58
N CYS A 128 1.52 22.08 8.75
CA CYS A 128 1.99 23.28 9.42
C CYS A 128 3.20 22.92 10.29
N ILE A 129 4.25 23.76 10.29
CA ILE A 129 5.36 23.61 11.24
C ILE A 129 5.06 24.43 12.49
N LYS A 130 5.27 23.81 13.65
CA LYS A 130 5.33 24.47 14.96
C LYS A 130 6.59 24.09 15.69
N ILE A 131 7.03 24.93 16.62
CA ILE A 131 8.10 24.60 17.55
C ILE A 131 7.46 24.14 18.85
N TYR A 132 7.94 23.01 19.38
CA TYR A 132 7.56 22.53 20.70
C TYR A 132 8.80 21.93 21.36
N ASN A 133 9.10 22.33 22.60
CA ASN A 133 10.29 21.88 23.33
C ASN A 133 11.59 21.98 22.49
N ASN A 134 11.80 23.10 21.82
CA ASN A 134 12.94 23.35 20.92
C ASN A 134 13.10 22.30 19.80
N LYS A 135 11.99 21.72 19.32
CA LYS A 135 11.96 20.82 18.17
C LYS A 135 10.91 21.27 17.17
N PHE A 136 11.21 21.16 15.89
CA PHE A 136 10.23 21.36 14.82
C PHE A 136 9.26 20.16 14.79
N ILE A 137 7.97 20.45 14.83
CA ILE A 137 6.88 19.49 14.74
C ILE A 137 6.02 19.83 13.53
N LEU A 138 5.84 18.85 12.66
CA LEU A 138 4.93 18.92 11.53
C LEU A 138 3.53 18.44 11.94
N ILE A 139 2.55 19.34 11.91
CA ILE A 139 1.15 19.05 12.16
C ILE A 139 0.45 18.90 10.81
N ARG A 140 0.02 17.68 10.50
CA ARG A 140 -0.70 17.39 9.25
C ARG A 140 -2.02 18.14 9.21
N GLN A 141 -2.30 18.80 8.10
CA GLN A 141 -3.59 19.46 7.85
C GLN A 141 -4.45 18.67 6.86
N ASN A 142 -3.91 18.40 5.67
CA ASN A 142 -4.66 17.73 4.60
C ASN A 142 -3.71 16.96 3.67
N ASN A 143 -4.26 16.04 2.90
CA ASN A 143 -3.58 15.43 1.77
C ASN A 143 -4.46 15.42 0.53
N THR A 144 -3.87 15.71 -0.62
CA THR A 144 -4.52 15.73 -1.92
C THR A 144 -3.75 14.89 -2.91
N TYR A 145 -4.47 14.31 -3.87
CA TYR A 145 -3.90 13.63 -5.01
C TYR A 145 -4.22 14.44 -6.25
N TYR A 146 -3.27 14.53 -7.18
CA TYR A 146 -3.50 15.17 -8.46
C TYR A 146 -2.70 14.46 -9.54
N ASN A 147 -3.19 14.56 -10.78
CA ASN A 147 -2.47 14.08 -11.94
C ASN A 147 -1.55 15.19 -12.44
N GLY A 148 -0.27 14.85 -12.66
CA GLY A 148 0.76 15.75 -13.18
C GLY A 148 1.12 15.47 -14.62
#